data_AF-A0A542KTY1-F1
#
_entry.id   AF-A0A542KTY1-F1
#
_cell.length_a   1.000
_cell.length_b   1.000
_cell.length_c   1.000
_cell.angle_alpha   90.00
_cell.angle_beta   90.00
_cell.angle_gamma   90.00
#
_symmetry.space_group_name_H-M   'P 1'
#
loop_
_entity.id
_entity.type
_entity.pdbx_description
1 polymer ?
#
loop_
_entity_poly.entity_id
_entity_poly.type
_entity_poly.pdbx_seq_one_letter_code
_entity_poly.pdbx_strand_id
1 'polypeptide(L)'
;MKDTRHRRTGQNKLLQLLDGLERQTRADSVIDLVSRGVRALPLGAGRDLLHGKWLGHPVHPLMVQVPIGSWLSAAVLDLRPGRSREAGLLIGVGLAAAAPATLAGAVDWAELHRPQQRVGLVHALANTAAVGLYAASLACRATDRTRAGRGLAFLGLTAAATGGMLGGHLAYRQASGANHAEEVPHVVSPGWHRIGAVAEFPAGQAVRRTVDDVPVLVVRETGGTLHALADRCSHLAGPLSEGTIADGCVRCPWHGSVFRLSDGWNVRGPATAPQPAFDTRIVDGHVEVRLHEPEHKNHSRPTPQTVSQGLEGHGD
;
A
#
# COMPACT_ATOMS: atom_id res chain seq x y z
N MET A 1 12.19 -1.03 40.53
CA MET A 1 11.94 -1.10 39.07
C MET A 1 12.10 0.31 38.53
N LYS A 2 13.27 0.64 37.94
CA LYS A 2 13.62 2.00 37.52
C LYS A 2 12.95 2.32 36.17
N ASP A 3 12.20 3.42 36.16
CA ASP A 3 11.58 4.07 34.99
C ASP A 3 12.67 4.48 33.97
N THR A 4 12.85 3.68 32.91
CA THR A 4 13.76 3.99 31.80
C THR A 4 13.09 4.97 30.84
N ARG A 5 12.98 6.22 31.26
CA ARG A 5 12.82 7.35 30.32
C ARG A 5 14.15 7.60 29.62
N HIS A 6 14.43 6.78 28.59
CA HIS A 6 15.41 7.13 27.57
C HIS A 6 14.87 8.33 26.79
N ARG A 7 15.24 9.53 27.25
CA ARG A 7 15.13 10.75 26.47
C ARG A 7 15.99 10.52 25.22
N ARG A 8 15.38 10.21 24.09
CA ARG A 8 16.07 10.12 22.78
C ARG A 8 16.59 11.51 22.43
N THR A 9 17.79 11.82 22.92
CA THR A 9 18.54 13.05 22.63
C THR A 9 18.88 13.03 21.14
N GLY A 10 18.12 13.78 20.34
CA GLY A 10 18.38 13.98 18.90
C GLY A 10 17.15 13.99 17.98
N GLN A 11 15.98 13.49 18.42
CA GLN A 11 14.77 13.52 17.57
C GLN A 11 14.08 14.90 17.59
N ASN A 12 13.73 15.44 16.42
CA ASN A 12 12.93 16.67 16.29
C ASN A 12 11.59 16.51 17.05
N LYS A 13 11.13 17.57 17.73
CA LYS A 13 9.86 17.64 18.47
C LYS A 13 8.67 17.13 17.66
N LEU A 14 8.63 17.40 16.36
CA LEU A 14 7.56 16.90 15.48
C LEU A 14 7.50 15.37 15.46
N LEU A 15 8.65 14.70 15.35
CA LEU A 15 8.70 13.23 15.39
C LEU A 15 8.28 12.69 16.74
N GLN A 16 8.65 13.35 17.84
CA GLN A 16 8.22 12.94 19.17
C GLN A 16 6.70 13.03 19.36
N LEU A 17 6.07 14.05 18.77
CA LEU A 17 4.61 14.20 18.76
C LEU A 17 3.94 13.10 17.94
N LEU A 18 4.45 12.81 16.74
CA LEU A 18 3.91 11.76 15.88
C LEU A 18 4.07 10.36 16.50
N ASP A 19 5.25 10.05 17.04
CA ASP A 19 5.49 8.82 17.83
C ASP A 19 4.58 8.77 19.09
N GLY A 20 4.15 9.92 19.60
CA GLY A 20 3.15 10.03 20.67
C GLY A 20 1.76 9.59 20.24
N LEU A 21 1.31 9.96 19.02
CA LEU A 21 0.03 9.53 18.46
C LEU A 21 -0.03 8.02 18.26
N GLU A 22 1.06 7.42 17.77
CA GLU A 22 1.17 5.98 17.54
C GLU A 22 0.95 5.15 18.82
N ARG A 23 1.31 5.70 19.98
CA ARG A 23 1.20 5.04 21.29
C ARG A 23 -0.07 5.40 22.06
N GLN A 24 -0.91 6.29 21.54
CA GLN A 24 -2.09 6.76 22.25
C GLN A 24 -3.21 5.71 22.23
N THR A 25 -3.39 5.00 23.33
CA THR A 25 -4.38 3.91 23.45
C THR A 25 -5.79 4.39 23.75
N ARG A 26 -5.99 5.66 24.16
CA ARG A 26 -7.31 6.21 24.52
C ARG A 26 -8.34 6.14 23.40
N ALA A 27 -7.89 6.12 22.14
CA ALA A 27 -8.77 6.05 20.98
C ALA A 27 -9.07 4.60 20.54
N ASP A 28 -8.57 3.58 21.25
CA ASP A 28 -8.61 2.22 20.73
C ASP A 28 -10.01 1.67 20.56
N SER A 29 -10.88 1.86 21.55
CA SER A 29 -12.27 1.44 21.49
C SER A 29 -13.06 2.13 20.37
N VAL A 30 -12.77 3.40 20.09
CA VAL A 30 -13.39 4.15 18.98
C VAL A 30 -12.97 3.53 17.65
N ILE A 31 -11.68 3.26 17.49
CA ILE A 31 -11.16 2.67 16.26
C ILE A 31 -11.71 1.25 16.06
N ASP A 32 -11.86 0.45 17.11
CA ASP A 32 -12.45 -0.89 17.02
C ASP A 32 -13.93 -0.82 16.60
N LEU A 33 -14.67 0.17 17.10
CA LEU A 33 -16.05 0.41 16.70
C LEU A 33 -16.13 0.79 15.21
N VAL A 34 -15.34 1.79 14.78
CA VAL A 34 -15.35 2.28 13.40
C VAL A 34 -14.84 1.21 12.43
N SER A 35 -13.74 0.53 12.75
CA SER A 35 -13.17 -0.54 11.91
C SER A 35 -14.14 -1.70 11.74
N ARG A 36 -14.84 -2.12 12.80
CA ARG A 36 -15.90 -3.13 12.69
C ARG A 36 -17.03 -2.67 11.77
N GLY A 37 -17.46 -1.42 11.91
CA GLY A 37 -18.47 -0.83 11.02
C GLY A 37 -18.04 -0.85 9.55
N VAL A 38 -16.81 -0.43 9.25
CA VAL A 38 -16.25 -0.44 7.89
C VAL A 38 -16.11 -1.85 7.33
N ARG A 39 -15.64 -2.82 8.14
CA ARG A 39 -15.53 -4.23 7.74
C ARG A 39 -16.90 -4.86 7.45
N ALA A 40 -17.95 -4.45 8.16
CA ALA A 40 -19.30 -4.95 7.97
C ALA A 40 -20.01 -4.40 6.72
N LEU A 41 -19.46 -3.39 6.03
CA LEU A 41 -20.06 -2.86 4.81
C LEU A 41 -20.11 -3.95 3.70
N PRO A 42 -21.29 -4.22 3.11
CA PRO A 42 -21.49 -5.29 2.12
C PRO A 42 -21.00 -4.85 0.72
N LEU A 43 -19.71 -4.54 0.60
CA LEU A 43 -19.11 -4.01 -0.62
C LEU A 43 -18.81 -5.09 -1.67
N GLY A 44 -18.81 -6.37 -1.30
CA GLY A 44 -18.52 -7.50 -2.20
C GLY A 44 -17.21 -7.28 -2.97
N ALA A 45 -17.25 -7.50 -4.29
CA ALA A 45 -16.12 -7.25 -5.19
C ALA A 45 -15.68 -5.77 -5.24
N GLY A 46 -16.57 -4.84 -4.88
CA GLY A 46 -16.24 -3.41 -4.78
C GLY A 46 -15.20 -3.09 -3.71
N ARG A 47 -15.00 -3.98 -2.71
CA ARG A 47 -13.93 -3.83 -1.72
C ARG A 47 -12.54 -3.92 -2.36
N ASP A 48 -12.32 -4.89 -3.25
CA ASP A 48 -11.06 -5.05 -3.98
C ASP A 48 -10.80 -3.87 -4.95
N LEU A 49 -11.87 -3.29 -5.51
CA LEU A 49 -11.78 -2.08 -6.33
C LEU A 49 -11.28 -0.89 -5.51
N LEU A 50 -11.81 -0.71 -4.30
CA LEU A 50 -11.44 0.37 -3.38
C LEU A 50 -10.03 0.21 -2.83
N HIS A 51 -9.61 -1.02 -2.53
CA HIS A 51 -8.22 -1.33 -2.18
C HIS A 51 -7.25 -1.02 -3.33
N GLY A 52 -7.72 -1.00 -4.59
CA GLY A 52 -6.87 -0.70 -5.74
C GLY A 52 -6.10 -1.90 -6.30
N LYS A 53 -6.59 -3.12 -6.07
CA LYS A 53 -5.99 -4.34 -6.62
C LYS A 53 -5.80 -4.27 -8.14
N TRP A 54 -6.76 -3.72 -8.87
CA TRP A 54 -6.71 -3.56 -10.33
C TRP A 54 -5.61 -2.60 -10.81
N LEU A 55 -5.14 -1.73 -9.91
CA LEU A 55 -4.13 -0.71 -10.16
C LEU A 55 -2.73 -1.17 -9.69
N GLY A 56 -2.68 -2.20 -8.83
CA GLY A 56 -1.45 -2.67 -8.19
C GLY A 56 -1.03 -1.85 -6.96
N HIS A 57 -1.78 -0.81 -6.61
CA HIS A 57 -1.53 0.04 -5.44
C HIS A 57 -2.83 0.69 -4.93
N PRO A 58 -2.85 1.24 -3.69
CA PRO A 58 -4.03 1.87 -3.12
C PRO A 58 -4.65 2.95 -4.02
N VAL A 59 -5.98 2.99 -4.08
CA VAL A 59 -6.73 3.98 -4.88
C VAL A 59 -6.93 5.31 -4.14
N HIS A 60 -6.94 5.30 -2.80
CA HIS A 60 -7.12 6.51 -2.00
C HIS A 60 -6.16 7.67 -2.40
N PRO A 61 -4.83 7.46 -2.54
CA PRO A 61 -3.90 8.51 -2.99
C PRO A 61 -4.21 9.07 -4.39
N LEU A 62 -4.77 8.25 -5.29
CA LEU A 62 -5.20 8.70 -6.62
C LEU A 62 -6.43 9.60 -6.52
N MET A 63 -7.41 9.22 -5.70
CA MET A 63 -8.69 9.94 -5.59
C MET A 63 -8.55 11.31 -4.93
N VAL A 64 -7.63 11.45 -3.97
CA VAL A 64 -7.43 12.74 -3.26
C VAL A 64 -6.83 13.83 -4.15
N GLN A 65 -6.32 13.50 -5.34
CA GLN A 65 -5.79 14.50 -6.29
C GLN A 65 -6.85 15.52 -6.70
N VAL A 66 -8.09 15.10 -6.91
CA VAL A 66 -9.18 16.00 -7.33
C VAL A 66 -9.55 16.98 -6.20
N PRO A 67 -9.84 16.55 -4.95
CA PRO A 67 -10.02 17.48 -3.83
C PRO A 67 -8.85 18.43 -3.63
N ILE A 68 -7.61 17.91 -3.60
CA ILE A 68 -6.40 18.72 -3.34
C ILE A 68 -6.22 19.78 -4.43
N GLY A 69 -6.26 19.38 -5.70
CA GLY A 69 -6.11 20.30 -6.83
C GLY A 69 -7.22 21.36 -6.87
N SER A 70 -8.47 20.94 -6.58
CA SER A 70 -9.62 21.84 -6.55
C SER A 70 -9.49 22.89 -5.44
N TRP A 71 -9.14 22.48 -4.24
CA TRP A 71 -9.03 23.35 -3.08
C TRP A 71 -7.81 24.29 -3.11
N LEU A 72 -6.67 23.82 -3.63
CA LEU A 72 -5.52 24.69 -3.90
C LEU A 72 -5.86 25.74 -4.96
N SER A 73 -6.53 25.34 -6.04
CA SER A 73 -6.95 26.25 -7.10
C SER A 73 -7.97 27.29 -6.58
N ALA A 74 -8.91 26.88 -5.71
CA ALA A 74 -9.83 27.79 -5.05
C ALA A 74 -9.09 28.83 -4.18
N ALA A 75 -8.07 28.41 -3.43
CA ALA A 75 -7.26 29.31 -2.62
C ALA A 75 -6.52 30.35 -3.48
N VAL A 76 -5.99 29.97 -4.63
CA VAL A 76 -5.36 30.91 -5.59
C VAL A 76 -6.39 31.94 -6.10
N LEU A 77 -7.61 31.50 -6.45
CA LEU A 77 -8.67 32.40 -6.88
C LEU A 77 -9.12 33.35 -5.76
N ASP A 78 -9.12 32.90 -4.51
CA ASP A 78 -9.49 33.73 -3.37
C ASP A 78 -8.51 34.88 -3.08
N LEU A 79 -7.26 34.77 -3.54
CA LEU A 79 -6.29 35.87 -3.51
C LEU A 79 -6.62 36.98 -4.51
N ARG A 80 -7.53 36.74 -5.48
CA ARG A 80 -7.95 37.71 -6.47
C ARG A 80 -9.32 38.31 -6.11
N PRO A 81 -9.50 39.64 -6.19
CA PRO A 81 -10.81 40.26 -6.06
C PRO A 81 -11.81 39.74 -7.12
N GLY A 82 -13.09 39.62 -6.76
CA GLY A 82 -14.16 39.30 -7.69
C GLY A 82 -14.32 37.82 -8.12
N ARG A 83 -13.43 36.91 -7.69
CA ARG A 83 -13.44 35.48 -8.12
C ARG A 83 -14.15 34.51 -7.16
N SER A 84 -15.10 35.01 -6.36
CA SER A 84 -15.73 34.22 -5.28
C SER A 84 -16.55 33.03 -5.81
N ARG A 85 -17.19 33.21 -6.97
CA ARG A 85 -18.05 32.21 -7.60
C ARG A 85 -17.23 31.04 -8.15
N GLU A 86 -16.12 31.35 -8.83
CA GLU A 86 -15.21 30.37 -9.40
C GLU A 86 -14.49 29.57 -8.31
N ALA A 87 -14.05 30.24 -7.24
CA ALA A 87 -13.54 29.54 -6.05
C ALA A 87 -14.62 28.64 -5.42
N GLY A 88 -15.87 29.12 -5.33
CA GLY A 88 -17.00 28.32 -4.85
C GLY A 88 -17.27 27.06 -5.68
N LEU A 89 -17.19 27.16 -7.01
CA LEU A 89 -17.32 26.01 -7.91
C LEU A 89 -16.27 24.94 -7.61
N LEU A 90 -14.99 25.34 -7.52
CA LEU A 90 -13.90 24.41 -7.22
C LEU A 90 -14.02 23.80 -5.82
N ILE A 91 -14.46 24.56 -4.83
CA ILE A 91 -14.75 24.03 -3.50
C ILE A 91 -15.83 22.94 -3.59
N GLY A 92 -16.91 23.19 -4.34
CA GLY A 92 -17.98 22.23 -4.58
C GLY A 92 -17.49 20.96 -5.27
N VAL A 93 -16.66 21.09 -6.31
CA VAL A 93 -16.03 19.93 -6.99
C VAL A 93 -15.17 19.13 -6.02
N GLY A 94 -14.34 19.79 -5.22
CA GLY A 94 -13.50 19.12 -4.24
C GLY A 94 -14.30 18.40 -3.15
N LEU A 95 -15.40 18.98 -2.67
CA LEU A 95 -16.31 18.34 -1.71
C LEU A 95 -16.98 17.10 -2.30
N ALA A 96 -17.46 17.18 -3.55
CA ALA A 96 -18.08 16.04 -4.23
C ALA A 96 -17.07 14.89 -4.43
N ALA A 97 -15.83 15.21 -4.80
CA ALA A 97 -14.77 14.23 -5.00
C ALA A 97 -14.19 13.65 -3.69
N ALA A 98 -14.38 14.32 -2.54
CA ALA A 98 -13.87 13.86 -1.25
C ALA A 98 -14.59 12.61 -0.71
N ALA A 99 -15.89 12.45 -1.01
CA ALA A 99 -16.68 11.32 -0.51
C ALA A 99 -16.15 9.94 -0.96
N PRO A 100 -15.92 9.69 -2.27
CA PRO A 100 -15.43 8.39 -2.70
C PRO A 100 -13.95 8.16 -2.28
N ALA A 101 -13.13 9.23 -2.16
CA ALA A 101 -11.79 9.14 -1.59
C ALA A 101 -11.79 8.73 -0.11
N THR A 102 -12.75 9.25 0.67
CA THR A 102 -12.94 8.91 2.08
C THR A 102 -13.33 7.43 2.24
N LEU A 103 -14.21 6.93 1.37
CA LEU A 103 -14.61 5.52 1.39
C LEU A 103 -13.42 4.58 1.09
N ALA A 104 -12.63 4.87 0.07
CA ALA A 104 -11.42 4.11 -0.24
C ALA A 104 -10.43 4.10 0.95
N GLY A 105 -10.15 5.29 1.50
CA GLY A 105 -9.24 5.42 2.64
C GLY A 105 -9.75 4.71 3.90
N ALA A 106 -11.06 4.70 4.16
CA ALA A 106 -11.64 4.00 5.31
C ALA A 106 -11.48 2.48 5.19
N VAL A 107 -11.71 1.92 3.99
CA VAL A 107 -11.57 0.49 3.72
C VAL A 107 -10.12 0.03 3.90
N ASP A 108 -9.14 0.80 3.43
CA ASP A 108 -7.72 0.51 3.66
C ASP A 108 -7.35 0.65 5.13
N TRP A 109 -7.75 1.75 5.78
CA TRP A 109 -7.46 2.04 7.17
C TRP A 109 -7.95 0.96 8.14
N ALA A 110 -9.11 0.36 7.86
CA ALA A 110 -9.66 -0.71 8.67
C ALA A 110 -8.78 -1.96 8.70
N GLU A 111 -7.88 -2.17 7.73
CA GLU A 111 -6.99 -3.34 7.65
C GLU A 111 -5.56 -3.04 8.13
N LEU A 112 -5.30 -1.83 8.63
CA LEU A 112 -3.98 -1.42 9.12
C LEU A 112 -3.66 -1.92 10.52
N HIS A 113 -2.37 -1.96 10.84
CA HIS A 113 -1.90 -2.25 12.19
C HIS A 113 -2.32 -1.15 13.18
N ARG A 114 -2.47 -1.55 14.44
CA ARG A 114 -2.97 -0.68 15.51
C ARG A 114 -2.28 0.70 15.63
N PRO A 115 -0.94 0.81 15.52
CA PRO A 115 -0.26 2.11 15.57
C PRO A 115 -0.56 2.99 14.35
N GLN A 116 -0.66 2.40 13.16
CA GLN A 116 -1.05 3.09 11.93
C GLN A 116 -2.50 3.58 12.05
N GLN A 117 -3.41 2.76 12.59
CA GLN A 117 -4.81 3.17 12.76
C GLN A 117 -4.97 4.38 13.69
N ARG A 118 -4.17 4.49 14.75
CA ARG A 118 -4.19 5.64 15.68
C ARG A 118 -3.82 6.94 14.98
N VAL A 119 -2.76 6.93 14.17
CA VAL A 119 -2.39 8.09 13.35
C VAL A 119 -3.46 8.35 12.28
N GLY A 120 -3.97 7.29 11.66
CA GLY A 120 -5.04 7.32 10.67
C GLY A 120 -6.33 7.96 11.17
N LEU A 121 -6.69 7.77 12.44
CA LEU A 121 -7.84 8.44 13.04
C LEU A 121 -7.63 9.96 13.12
N VAL A 122 -6.45 10.42 13.52
CA VAL A 122 -6.15 11.87 13.59
C VAL A 122 -6.09 12.46 12.19
N HIS A 123 -5.54 11.74 11.22
CA HIS A 123 -5.60 12.08 9.80
C HIS A 123 -7.05 12.22 9.32
N ALA A 124 -7.92 11.26 9.64
CA ALA A 124 -9.33 11.29 9.27
C ALA A 124 -10.03 12.50 9.90
N LEU A 125 -9.83 12.75 11.20
CA LEU A 125 -10.41 13.90 11.90
C LEU A 125 -9.97 15.24 11.30
N ALA A 126 -8.69 15.40 10.94
CA ALA A 126 -8.19 16.60 10.29
C ALA A 126 -8.85 16.83 8.92
N ASN A 127 -9.03 15.76 8.13
CA ASN A 127 -9.70 15.84 6.83
C ASN A 127 -11.21 16.04 6.96
N THR A 128 -11.87 15.47 7.97
CA THR A 128 -13.28 15.76 8.30
C THR A 128 -13.46 17.22 8.65
N ALA A 129 -12.55 17.79 9.45
CA ALA A 129 -12.56 19.23 9.76
C ALA A 129 -12.37 20.07 8.49
N ALA A 130 -11.45 19.69 7.60
CA ALA A 130 -11.25 20.37 6.31
C ALA A 130 -12.53 20.35 5.45
N VAL A 131 -13.15 19.19 5.27
CA VAL A 131 -14.42 19.04 4.53
C VAL A 131 -15.52 19.91 5.15
N GLY A 132 -15.66 19.90 6.48
CA GLY A 132 -16.64 20.74 7.18
C GLY A 132 -16.40 22.24 6.97
N LEU A 133 -15.14 22.68 7.03
CA LEU A 133 -14.74 24.07 6.77
C LEU A 133 -15.00 24.49 5.33
N TYR A 134 -14.75 23.61 4.36
CA TYR A 134 -15.06 23.85 2.95
C TYR A 134 -16.57 23.89 2.68
N ALA A 135 -17.36 23.02 3.31
CA ALA A 135 -18.81 23.07 3.23
C ALA A 135 -19.37 24.37 3.83
N ALA A 136 -18.86 24.79 4.99
CA ALA A 136 -19.22 26.07 5.60
C ALA A 136 -18.80 27.27 4.74
N SER A 137 -17.61 27.22 4.12
CA SER A 137 -17.14 28.21 3.15
C SER A 137 -18.11 28.34 1.98
N LEU A 138 -18.56 27.23 1.41
CA LEU A 138 -19.50 27.20 0.30
C LEU A 138 -20.87 27.79 0.72
N ALA A 139 -21.36 27.46 1.92
CA ALA A 139 -22.60 28.02 2.46
C ALA A 139 -22.51 29.54 2.72
N CYS A 140 -21.36 30.04 3.21
CA CYS A 140 -21.13 31.48 3.34
C CYS A 140 -21.13 32.18 1.98
N ARG A 141 -20.53 31.58 0.94
CA ARG A 141 -20.53 32.15 -0.42
C ARG A 141 -21.92 32.16 -1.06
N ALA A 142 -22.73 31.13 -0.80
CA ALA A 142 -24.12 31.07 -1.24
C ALA A 142 -25.03 32.14 -0.59
N THR A 143 -24.57 32.75 0.52
CA THR A 143 -25.27 33.83 1.23
C THR A 143 -24.56 35.18 1.11
N ASP A 144 -23.74 35.36 0.07
CA ASP A 144 -22.92 36.56 -0.21
C ASP A 144 -21.91 36.98 0.88
N ARG A 145 -21.70 36.15 1.91
CA ARG A 145 -20.70 36.34 2.97
C ARG A 145 -19.31 35.91 2.51
N THR A 146 -18.84 36.49 1.40
CA THR A 146 -17.60 36.10 0.69
C THR A 146 -16.35 36.20 1.57
N ARG A 147 -16.21 37.24 2.41
CA ARG A 147 -15.03 37.37 3.30
C ARG A 147 -14.94 36.24 4.33
N ALA A 148 -16.06 35.89 4.93
CA ALA A 148 -16.13 34.76 5.87
C ALA A 148 -15.85 33.43 5.14
N GLY A 149 -16.44 33.24 3.95
CA GLY A 149 -16.19 32.06 3.12
C GLY A 149 -14.70 31.89 2.75
N ARG A 150 -14.01 32.99 2.42
CA ARG A 150 -12.55 32.98 2.19
C ARG A 150 -11.76 32.56 3.42
N GLY A 151 -12.08 33.14 4.58
CA GLY A 151 -11.43 32.77 5.84
C GLY A 151 -11.58 31.28 6.16
N LEU A 152 -12.80 30.76 6.03
CA LEU A 152 -13.09 29.33 6.22
C LEU A 152 -12.36 28.44 5.22
N ALA A 153 -12.24 28.85 3.95
CA ALA A 153 -11.51 28.09 2.94
C ALA A 153 -10.01 27.98 3.27
N PHE A 154 -9.36 29.04 3.76
CA PHE A 154 -7.95 28.99 4.18
C PHE A 154 -7.74 28.16 5.45
N LEU A 155 -8.67 28.20 6.40
CA LEU A 155 -8.66 27.30 7.56
C LEU A 155 -8.83 25.84 7.11
N GLY A 156 -9.75 25.58 6.17
CA GLY A 156 -9.95 24.27 5.56
C GLY A 156 -8.69 23.76 4.86
N LEU A 157 -8.01 24.62 4.11
CA LEU A 157 -6.74 24.28 3.46
C LEU A 157 -5.65 23.91 4.48
N THR A 158 -5.59 24.62 5.61
CA THR A 158 -4.64 24.35 6.69
C THR A 158 -4.93 22.99 7.35
N ALA A 159 -6.20 22.67 7.58
CA ALA A 159 -6.61 21.37 8.09
C ALA A 159 -6.30 20.24 7.09
N ALA A 160 -6.57 20.45 5.80
CA ALA A 160 -6.23 19.50 4.73
C ALA A 160 -4.71 19.28 4.62
N ALA A 161 -3.90 20.34 4.72
CA ALA A 161 -2.45 20.24 4.72
C ALA A 161 -1.91 19.44 5.92
N THR A 162 -2.51 19.64 7.10
CA THR A 162 -2.21 18.84 8.30
C THR A 162 -2.57 17.37 8.09
N GLY A 163 -3.74 17.10 7.50
CA GLY A 163 -4.15 15.77 7.07
C GLY A 163 -3.15 15.15 6.09
N GLY A 164 -2.72 15.91 5.08
CA GLY A 164 -1.71 15.49 4.10
C GLY A 164 -0.37 15.14 4.73
N MET A 165 0.11 15.94 5.69
CA MET A 165 1.32 15.63 6.46
C MET A 165 1.20 14.29 7.21
N LEU A 166 0.07 14.08 7.89
CA LEU A 166 -0.19 12.81 8.60
C LEU A 166 -0.33 11.64 7.63
N GLY A 167 -0.92 11.85 6.45
CA GLY A 167 -0.99 10.87 5.37
C GLY A 167 0.40 10.49 4.85
N GLY A 168 1.29 11.47 4.69
CA GLY A 168 2.69 11.22 4.35
C GLY A 168 3.43 10.41 5.44
N HIS A 169 3.17 10.67 6.72
CA HIS A 169 3.72 9.86 7.82
C HIS A 169 3.23 8.40 7.75
N LEU A 170 1.93 8.19 7.54
CA LEU A 170 1.37 6.84 7.35
C LEU A 170 2.04 6.12 6.18
N ALA A 171 2.07 6.75 5.00
CA ALA A 171 2.54 6.12 3.78
C ALA A 171 4.06 5.88 3.78
N TYR A 172 4.86 6.90 4.07
CA TYR A 172 6.31 6.84 3.87
C TYR A 172 7.08 6.37 5.10
N ARG A 173 6.63 6.71 6.30
CA ARG A 173 7.34 6.32 7.53
C ARG A 173 6.81 5.01 8.10
N GLN A 174 5.50 4.80 8.06
CA GLN A 174 4.88 3.59 8.59
C GLN A 174 4.57 2.55 7.50
N ALA A 175 4.94 2.81 6.24
CA ALA A 175 4.74 1.91 5.11
C ALA A 175 3.26 1.50 4.89
N SER A 176 2.31 2.34 5.29
CA SER A 176 0.89 2.05 5.08
C SER A 176 0.56 2.04 3.59
N GLY A 177 0.13 0.87 3.09
CA GLY A 177 -0.22 0.67 1.68
C GLY A 177 0.95 0.42 0.74
N ALA A 178 2.19 0.34 1.26
CA ALA A 178 3.37 -0.05 0.47
C ALA A 178 3.43 -1.58 0.32
N ASN A 179 4.04 -2.05 -0.78
CA ASN A 179 4.32 -3.48 -0.98
C ASN A 179 5.42 -3.95 -0.01
N HIS A 180 5.05 -4.76 0.98
CA HIS A 180 5.99 -5.31 1.96
C HIS A 180 6.83 -6.49 1.45
N ALA A 181 6.64 -6.90 0.19
CA ALA A 181 7.42 -7.94 -0.46
C ALA A 181 8.34 -7.39 -1.57
N GLU A 182 8.36 -6.07 -1.80
CA GLU A 182 9.16 -5.43 -2.86
C GLU A 182 10.67 -5.61 -2.67
N GLU A 183 11.13 -5.81 -1.43
CA GLU A 183 12.55 -6.02 -1.15
C GLU A 183 13.08 -7.35 -1.70
N VAL A 184 12.21 -8.36 -1.87
CA VAL A 184 12.61 -9.75 -2.15
C VAL A 184 13.51 -9.88 -3.40
N PRO A 185 13.18 -9.28 -4.56
CA PRO A 185 14.04 -9.35 -5.74
C PRO A 185 15.41 -8.68 -5.59
N HIS A 186 15.59 -7.84 -4.58
CA HIS A 186 16.84 -7.11 -4.34
C HIS A 186 17.74 -7.77 -3.29
N VAL A 187 17.20 -8.70 -2.50
CA VAL A 187 17.95 -9.35 -1.41
C VAL A 187 18.18 -10.85 -1.64
N VAL A 188 17.40 -11.49 -2.50
CA VAL A 188 17.63 -12.88 -2.91
C VAL A 188 18.71 -12.94 -3.96
N SER A 189 19.75 -13.73 -3.71
CA SER A 189 20.83 -13.92 -4.67
C SER A 189 20.37 -14.76 -5.88
N PRO A 190 20.88 -14.47 -7.10
CA PRO A 190 20.51 -15.21 -8.31
C PRO A 190 20.88 -16.70 -8.23
N GLY A 191 20.09 -17.55 -8.89
CA GLY A 191 20.37 -18.97 -9.04
C GLY A 191 19.49 -19.89 -8.19
N TRP A 192 19.80 -21.18 -8.22
CA TRP A 192 19.05 -22.21 -7.52
C TRP A 192 19.56 -22.40 -6.09
N HIS A 193 18.61 -22.45 -5.15
CA HIS A 193 18.84 -22.56 -3.72
C HIS A 193 18.25 -23.84 -3.19
N ARG A 194 19.08 -24.68 -2.56
CA ARG A 194 18.62 -25.93 -1.95
C ARG A 194 18.01 -25.65 -0.58
N ILE A 195 16.75 -26.05 -0.39
CA ILE A 195 15.95 -25.67 0.78
C ILE A 195 15.50 -26.85 1.65
N GLY A 196 15.87 -28.08 1.29
CA GLY A 196 15.63 -29.29 2.10
C GLY A 196 15.42 -30.54 1.27
N ALA A 197 15.38 -31.70 1.92
CA ALA A 197 14.98 -32.96 1.30
C ALA A 197 13.48 -32.95 0.99
N VAL A 198 13.05 -33.64 -0.07
CA VAL A 198 11.63 -33.72 -0.47
C VAL A 198 10.72 -34.23 0.66
N ALA A 199 11.23 -35.12 1.51
CA ALA A 199 10.49 -35.67 2.66
C ALA A 199 10.12 -34.62 3.72
N GLU A 200 10.83 -33.49 3.77
CA GLU A 200 10.55 -32.40 4.70
C GLU A 200 9.36 -31.51 4.26
N PHE A 201 8.79 -31.77 3.08
CA PHE A 201 7.65 -31.04 2.52
C PHE A 201 6.44 -31.98 2.35
N PRO A 202 5.68 -32.25 3.42
CA PRO A 202 4.49 -33.09 3.34
C PRO A 202 3.45 -32.52 2.37
N ALA A 203 2.73 -33.39 1.66
CA ALA A 203 1.69 -32.97 0.75
C ALA A 203 0.54 -32.24 1.48
N GLY A 204 0.07 -31.14 0.89
CA GLY A 204 -1.01 -30.30 1.41
C GLY A 204 -0.64 -29.38 2.57
N GLN A 205 0.62 -29.40 3.03
CA GLN A 205 1.07 -28.58 4.16
C GLN A 205 1.98 -27.45 3.70
N ALA A 206 1.76 -26.28 4.28
CA ALA A 206 2.65 -25.13 4.16
C ALA A 206 3.88 -25.34 5.04
N VAL A 207 5.05 -25.22 4.44
CA VAL A 207 6.33 -25.33 5.13
C VAL A 207 7.14 -24.07 4.89
N ARG A 208 7.64 -23.47 5.98
CA ARG A 208 8.50 -22.28 5.92
C ARG A 208 9.95 -22.69 5.74
N ARG A 209 10.65 -22.05 4.81
CA ARG A 209 12.10 -22.13 4.62
C ARG A 209 12.69 -20.73 4.52
N THR A 210 14.01 -20.66 4.50
CA THR A 210 14.74 -19.40 4.32
C THR A 210 15.65 -19.53 3.11
N VAL A 211 15.60 -18.53 2.23
CA VAL A 211 16.52 -18.35 1.10
C VAL A 211 17.24 -17.02 1.35
N ASP A 212 18.56 -17.08 1.57
CA ASP A 212 19.32 -15.96 2.13
C ASP A 212 18.66 -15.45 3.42
N ASP A 213 18.18 -14.20 3.45
CA ASP A 213 17.43 -13.61 4.58
C ASP A 213 15.91 -13.55 4.35
N VAL A 214 15.42 -14.12 3.24
CA VAL A 214 14.01 -14.09 2.86
C VAL A 214 13.31 -15.39 3.30
N PRO A 215 12.25 -15.29 4.14
CA PRO A 215 11.42 -16.45 4.42
C PRO A 215 10.56 -16.77 3.19
N VAL A 216 10.45 -18.06 2.87
CA VAL A 216 9.74 -18.62 1.72
C VAL A 216 8.73 -19.64 2.21
N LEU A 217 7.48 -19.48 1.81
CA LEU A 217 6.43 -20.49 1.92
C LEU A 217 6.64 -21.51 0.81
N VAL A 218 6.63 -22.80 1.17
CA VAL A 218 6.67 -23.92 0.22
C VAL A 218 5.46 -24.81 0.46
N VAL A 219 4.75 -25.15 -0.61
CA VAL A 219 3.61 -26.07 -0.57
C VAL A 219 3.85 -27.17 -1.59
N ARG A 220 3.78 -28.42 -1.14
CA ARG A 220 3.71 -29.57 -2.04
C ARG A 220 2.27 -30.00 -2.20
N GLU A 221 1.73 -30.03 -3.41
CA GLU A 221 0.41 -30.58 -3.67
C GLU A 221 0.39 -32.10 -3.57
N THR A 222 -0.79 -32.69 -3.42
CA THR A 222 -0.97 -34.16 -3.41
C THR A 222 -0.45 -34.81 -4.69
N GLY A 223 -0.54 -34.12 -5.84
CA GLY A 223 0.02 -34.55 -7.11
C GLY A 223 1.54 -34.46 -7.23
N GLY A 224 2.23 -33.93 -6.21
CA GLY A 224 3.69 -33.80 -6.16
C GLY A 224 4.24 -32.46 -6.65
N THR A 225 3.42 -31.63 -7.31
CA THR A 225 3.79 -30.26 -7.71
C THR A 225 4.22 -29.44 -6.50
N LEU A 226 5.33 -28.72 -6.62
CA LEU A 226 5.85 -27.81 -5.60
C LEU A 226 5.60 -26.37 -6.02
N HIS A 227 5.06 -25.59 -5.10
CA HIS A 227 4.90 -24.14 -5.24
C HIS A 227 5.70 -23.44 -4.15
N ALA A 228 6.31 -22.31 -4.48
CA ALA A 228 7.03 -21.50 -3.51
C ALA A 228 6.77 -20.01 -3.73
N LEU A 229 6.45 -19.30 -2.65
CA LEU A 229 6.21 -17.86 -2.62
C LEU A 229 7.01 -17.23 -1.48
N ALA A 230 7.38 -15.96 -1.59
CA ALA A 230 7.88 -15.23 -0.43
C ALA A 230 6.83 -15.27 0.71
N ASP A 231 7.26 -15.60 1.92
CA ASP A 231 6.37 -15.89 3.06
C ASP A 231 5.74 -14.63 3.66
N ARG A 232 6.44 -13.49 3.60
CA ARG A 232 5.92 -12.21 4.09
C ARG A 232 4.92 -11.63 3.08
N CYS A 233 3.63 -11.70 3.42
CA CYS A 233 2.53 -11.16 2.60
C CYS A 233 2.78 -9.70 2.18
N SER A 234 2.61 -9.41 0.88
CA SER A 234 2.81 -8.08 0.28
C SER A 234 1.96 -6.96 0.91
N HIS A 235 0.88 -7.29 1.63
CA HIS A 235 0.03 -6.29 2.30
C HIS A 235 0.68 -5.66 3.53
N LEU A 236 1.01 -6.46 4.54
CA LEU A 236 1.52 -5.98 5.84
C LEU A 236 2.52 -6.97 6.47
N ALA A 237 3.18 -7.79 5.65
CA ALA A 237 4.19 -8.78 6.04
C ALA A 237 3.70 -9.97 6.90
N GLY A 238 2.40 -10.31 6.83
CA GLY A 238 1.86 -11.47 7.53
C GLY A 238 2.45 -12.81 7.04
N PRO A 239 2.63 -13.81 7.93
CA PRO A 239 3.28 -15.09 7.62
C PRO A 239 2.34 -16.00 6.83
N LEU A 240 2.56 -16.12 5.51
CA LEU A 240 1.72 -16.94 4.64
C LEU A 240 1.81 -18.43 5.00
N SER A 241 2.94 -18.90 5.54
CA SER A 241 3.11 -20.28 6.01
C SER A 241 2.21 -20.66 7.19
N GLU A 242 1.69 -19.68 7.92
CA GLU A 242 0.70 -19.88 9.00
C GLU A 242 -0.74 -19.72 8.49
N GLY A 243 -0.90 -19.50 7.19
CA GLY A 243 -2.19 -19.35 6.52
C GLY A 243 -2.90 -20.67 6.23
N THR A 244 -4.04 -20.56 5.54
CA THR A 244 -4.81 -21.73 5.09
C THR A 244 -4.62 -21.94 3.59
N ILE A 245 -4.34 -23.17 3.17
CA ILE A 245 -4.27 -23.56 1.76
C ILE A 245 -5.63 -24.11 1.31
N ALA A 246 -6.18 -23.54 0.24
CA ALA A 246 -7.41 -24.01 -0.40
C ALA A 246 -7.45 -23.55 -1.86
N ASP A 247 -8.03 -24.35 -2.75
CA ASP A 247 -8.29 -23.99 -4.14
C ASP A 247 -7.05 -23.45 -4.91
N GLY A 248 -5.88 -24.08 -4.71
CA GLY A 248 -4.62 -23.66 -5.32
C GLY A 248 -4.09 -22.31 -4.82
N CYS A 249 -4.60 -21.82 -3.69
CA CYS A 249 -4.25 -20.53 -3.10
C CYS A 249 -3.85 -20.65 -1.63
N VAL A 250 -3.07 -19.68 -1.16
CA VAL A 250 -2.82 -19.42 0.26
C VAL A 250 -3.60 -18.20 0.72
N ARG A 251 -4.31 -18.31 1.84
CA ARG A 251 -4.96 -17.18 2.52
C ARG A 251 -4.14 -16.75 3.73
N CYS A 252 -3.69 -15.50 3.71
CA CYS A 252 -2.93 -14.87 4.79
C CYS A 252 -3.75 -14.85 6.10
N PRO A 253 -3.17 -15.25 7.25
CA PRO A 253 -3.90 -15.35 8.51
C PRO A 253 -4.23 -14.00 9.16
N TRP A 254 -3.55 -12.92 8.77
CA TRP A 254 -3.75 -11.60 9.38
C TRP A 254 -5.00 -10.88 8.87
N HIS A 255 -5.07 -10.64 7.56
CA HIS A 255 -6.13 -9.82 6.96
C HIS A 255 -6.85 -10.53 5.81
N GLY A 256 -6.52 -11.81 5.57
CA GLY A 256 -7.26 -12.65 4.62
C GLY A 256 -6.97 -12.42 3.15
N SER A 257 -5.89 -11.72 2.79
CA SER A 257 -5.40 -11.66 1.40
C SER A 257 -5.16 -13.06 0.86
N VAL A 258 -5.55 -13.30 -0.39
CA VAL A 258 -5.46 -14.61 -1.03
C VAL A 258 -4.53 -14.53 -2.22
N PHE A 259 -3.52 -15.40 -2.25
CA PHE A 259 -2.53 -15.48 -3.32
C PHE A 259 -2.58 -16.85 -3.98
N ARG A 260 -2.57 -16.88 -5.30
CA ARG A 260 -2.46 -18.13 -6.07
C ARG A 260 -1.05 -18.69 -5.92
N LEU A 261 -0.94 -19.98 -5.61
CA LEU A 261 0.35 -20.62 -5.34
C LEU A 261 1.24 -20.71 -6.58
N SER A 262 0.65 -20.89 -7.76
CA SER A 262 1.38 -21.13 -9.01
C SER A 262 2.17 -19.92 -9.53
N ASP A 263 1.75 -18.70 -9.19
CA ASP A 263 2.32 -17.46 -9.77
C ASP A 263 2.35 -16.29 -8.78
N GLY A 264 1.86 -16.46 -7.55
CA GLY A 264 1.79 -15.41 -6.54
C GLY A 264 0.70 -14.36 -6.78
N TRP A 265 -0.18 -14.53 -7.78
CA TRP A 265 -1.21 -13.53 -8.10
C TRP A 265 -2.15 -13.31 -6.91
N ASN A 266 -2.36 -12.06 -6.51
CA ASN A 266 -3.24 -11.67 -5.42
C ASN A 266 -4.73 -11.79 -5.85
N VAL A 267 -5.29 -12.99 -5.74
CA VAL A 267 -6.69 -13.31 -6.06
C VAL A 267 -7.69 -12.49 -5.24
N ARG A 268 -7.38 -12.10 -4.00
CA ARG A 268 -8.24 -11.25 -3.16
C ARG A 268 -7.40 -10.34 -2.26
N GLY A 269 -7.87 -9.10 -2.09
CA GLY A 269 -7.23 -8.10 -1.22
C GLY A 269 -7.31 -8.45 0.27
N PRO A 270 -6.79 -7.59 1.16
CA PRO A 270 -6.37 -6.20 0.91
C PRO A 270 -5.03 -6.01 0.18
N ALA A 271 -4.19 -7.05 0.01
CA ALA A 271 -2.98 -6.95 -0.81
C ALA A 271 -3.29 -6.50 -2.25
N THR A 272 -2.59 -5.45 -2.70
CA THR A 272 -2.72 -4.90 -4.06
C THR A 272 -1.65 -5.41 -5.01
N ALA A 273 -0.48 -5.76 -4.50
CA ALA A 273 0.63 -6.33 -5.27
C ALA A 273 0.63 -7.87 -5.22
N PRO A 274 1.05 -8.55 -6.30
CA PRO A 274 1.29 -9.99 -6.28
C PRO A 274 2.43 -10.34 -5.30
N GLN A 275 2.44 -11.60 -4.87
CA GLN A 275 3.50 -12.14 -4.03
C GLN A 275 4.66 -12.62 -4.92
N PRO A 276 5.93 -12.30 -4.60
CA PRO A 276 7.07 -12.87 -5.31
C PRO A 276 7.03 -14.39 -5.30
N ALA A 277 7.05 -14.99 -6.49
CA ALA A 277 7.03 -16.43 -6.70
C ALA A 277 8.44 -16.98 -6.96
N PHE A 278 8.62 -18.26 -6.70
CA PHE A 278 9.86 -18.98 -6.96
C PHE A 278 9.58 -20.17 -7.88
N ASP A 279 10.43 -20.34 -8.88
CA ASP A 279 10.50 -21.58 -9.63
C ASP A 279 10.97 -22.69 -8.70
N THR A 280 10.43 -23.90 -8.85
CA THR A 280 10.76 -25.06 -8.02
C THR A 280 11.29 -26.20 -8.89
N ARG A 281 12.21 -27.00 -8.34
CA ARG A 281 12.62 -28.27 -8.94
C ARG A 281 13.07 -29.26 -7.86
N ILE A 282 13.13 -30.54 -8.24
CA ILE A 282 13.73 -31.60 -7.42
C ILE A 282 15.00 -32.08 -8.11
N VAL A 283 16.14 -31.97 -7.42
CA VAL A 283 17.44 -32.46 -7.87
C VAL A 283 18.02 -33.34 -6.77
N ASP A 284 18.41 -34.57 -7.11
CA ASP A 284 19.01 -35.53 -6.17
C ASP A 284 18.23 -35.68 -4.86
N GLY A 285 16.89 -35.75 -4.95
CA GLY A 285 15.98 -35.90 -3.80
C GLY A 285 15.81 -34.65 -2.94
N HIS A 286 16.29 -33.50 -3.39
CA HIS A 286 16.19 -32.23 -2.68
C HIS A 286 15.39 -31.21 -3.47
N VAL A 287 14.64 -30.38 -2.74
CA VAL A 287 13.91 -29.26 -3.31
C VAL A 287 14.87 -28.10 -3.47
N GLU A 288 14.91 -27.56 -4.68
CA GLU A 288 15.58 -26.31 -4.99
C GLU A 288 14.56 -25.27 -5.45
N VAL A 289 14.81 -24.02 -5.09
CA VAL A 289 14.01 -22.87 -5.50
C VAL A 289 14.87 -21.79 -6.13
N ARG A 290 14.32 -21.03 -7.06
CA ARG A 290 14.96 -19.84 -7.64
C ARG A 290 13.91 -18.77 -7.74
N LEU A 291 14.24 -17.52 -7.39
CA LEU A 291 13.30 -16.42 -7.56
C LEU A 291 12.84 -16.37 -9.02
N HIS A 292 11.51 -16.35 -9.23
CA HIS A 292 10.96 -16.26 -10.57
C HIS A 292 11.21 -14.86 -11.09
N GLU A 293 12.04 -14.76 -12.12
CA GLU A 293 12.14 -13.54 -12.92
C GLU A 293 10.96 -13.57 -13.89
N PRO A 294 9.95 -12.68 -13.75
CA PRO A 294 8.90 -12.61 -14.75
C PRO A 294 9.57 -12.41 -16.10
N GLU A 295 9.12 -13.15 -17.12
CA GLU A 295 9.62 -12.96 -18.49
C GLU A 295 9.47 -11.48 -18.86
N HIS A 296 10.56 -10.71 -18.71
CA HIS A 296 10.71 -9.49 -19.47
C HIS A 296 10.66 -9.98 -20.91
N LYS A 297 9.55 -9.72 -21.60
CA LYS A 297 9.55 -9.69 -23.06
C LYS A 297 10.62 -8.68 -23.45
N ASN A 298 11.84 -9.17 -23.56
CA ASN A 298 12.98 -8.47 -24.07
C ASN A 298 12.50 -7.92 -25.41
N HIS A 299 12.27 -6.63 -25.47
CA HIS A 299 12.45 -5.90 -26.72
C HIS A 299 13.97 -5.91 -26.91
N SER A 300 14.48 -7.06 -27.32
CA SER A 300 15.87 -7.27 -27.64
C SER A 300 16.23 -6.17 -28.62
N ARG A 301 17.06 -5.21 -28.18
CA ARG A 301 17.81 -4.39 -29.13
C ARG A 301 18.53 -5.40 -30.04
N PRO A 302 18.38 -5.33 -31.36
CA PRO A 302 19.10 -6.23 -32.24
C PRO A 302 20.59 -6.06 -31.96
N THR A 303 21.27 -7.17 -31.70
CA THR A 303 22.73 -7.26 -31.59
C THR A 303 23.34 -6.56 -32.80
N PRO A 304 24.29 -5.62 -32.65
CA PRO A 304 25.00 -5.07 -33.80
C PRO A 304 25.73 -6.24 -34.47
N GLN A 305 25.36 -6.54 -35.71
CA GLN A 305 26.15 -7.43 -36.54
C GLN A 305 27.52 -6.79 -36.73
N THR A 306 28.56 -7.42 -36.22
CA THR A 306 29.94 -7.10 -36.54
C THR A 306 30.13 -7.35 -38.04
N VAL A 307 30.09 -6.29 -38.84
CA VAL A 307 30.54 -6.34 -40.23
C VAL A 307 32.05 -6.47 -40.17
N SER A 308 32.54 -7.69 -40.37
CA SER A 308 33.94 -7.93 -40.70
C SER A 308 34.24 -7.28 -42.05
N GLN A 309 34.89 -6.12 -42.02
CA GLN A 309 35.54 -5.56 -43.21
C GLN A 309 36.76 -6.43 -43.53
N GLY A 310 36.65 -7.19 -44.62
CA GLY A 310 37.80 -7.76 -45.30
C GLY A 310 38.59 -6.64 -45.97
N LEU A 311 39.76 -6.34 -45.43
CA LEU A 311 40.82 -5.64 -46.14
C LEU A 311 41.58 -6.69 -46.96
N GLU A 312 41.20 -6.87 -48.23
CA GLU A 312 42.10 -7.49 -49.21
C GLU A 312 42.96 -6.39 -49.84
N GLY A 313 44.28 -6.60 -49.74
CA GLY A 313 45.31 -5.67 -50.15
C GLY A 313 45.49 -5.60 -51.66
N HIS A 314 45.86 -4.41 -52.12
CA HIS A 314 46.50 -4.16 -53.40
C HIS A 314 48.01 -4.24 -53.21
N GLY A 315 48.67 -5.12 -53.97
CA GLY A 315 50.12 -5.24 -54.05
C GLY A 315 50.49 -6.10 -55.26
N ASP A 316 50.97 -5.40 -56.28
CA ASP A 316 51.65 -5.82 -57.53
C ASP A 316 50.84 -6.46 -58.68
#